data_AF-A0A354V058-F1
#
_entry.id   AF-A0A354V058-F1
#
_cell.length_a   1.000
_cell.length_b   1.000
_cell.length_c   1.000
_cell.angle_alpha   90.00
_cell.angle_beta   90.00
_cell.angle_gamma   90.00
#
_symmetry.space_group_name_H-M   'P 1'
#
loop_
_entity.id
_entity.type
_entity.pdbx_description
1 polymer ?
#
loop_
_entity_poly.entity_id
_entity_poly.type
_entity_poly.pdbx_seq_one_letter_code
_entity_poly.pdbx_strand_id
1 'polypeptide(L)'
;MRLPIPMRPITILLAIVMIAVSFFISLKVMDWLSPRGSVPAPALAQLPPLPAAPRSSVILARVAIPISAIRDAADRGAARNFSGKADNPVSQILQDADIGWTASRGPIAATGGQDVLSLSTPLTGKLNVTGSLSSKATGAVGDAIGSLLGGNVAKQIGSVNIKAFNASAEIKGNITVTSRPKLAAAWHLEPNLGAQVTVGDTSVSVAGARVNVPAQIKPVIDRTVADEIAAAGARIRNDPSLERNARVQWAKACRS
;
A
#
# COMPACT_ATOMS: atom_id res chain seq x y z
N MET A 1 -46.04 -90.69 -10.63
CA MET A 1 -45.76 -91.62 -9.51
C MET A 1 -44.43 -91.21 -8.89
N ARG A 2 -44.44 -90.42 -7.81
CA ARG A 2 -43.21 -89.97 -7.13
C ARG A 2 -42.85 -91.04 -6.09
N LEU A 3 -41.78 -91.80 -6.34
CA LEU A 3 -41.20 -92.69 -5.32
C LEU A 3 -40.39 -91.84 -4.33
N PRO A 4 -40.71 -91.84 -3.02
CA PRO A 4 -39.78 -91.36 -2.02
C PRO A 4 -38.74 -92.46 -1.77
N ILE A 5 -37.54 -92.30 -2.33
CA ILE A 5 -36.41 -93.14 -1.92
C ILE A 5 -35.98 -92.64 -0.53
N PRO A 6 -36.06 -93.45 0.54
CA PRO A 6 -35.55 -93.06 1.85
C PRO A 6 -34.02 -93.05 1.78
N MET A 7 -33.44 -91.96 1.29
CA MET A 7 -31.99 -91.77 1.31
C MET A 7 -31.56 -91.57 2.76
N ARG A 8 -30.84 -92.56 3.29
CA ARG A 8 -30.25 -92.48 4.62
C ARG A 8 -29.32 -91.25 4.65
N PRO A 9 -29.35 -90.41 5.70
CA PRO A 9 -28.52 -89.20 5.76
C PRO A 9 -27.02 -89.50 5.57
N ILE A 10 -26.58 -90.69 5.96
CA ILE A 10 -25.22 -91.20 5.72
C ILE A 10 -24.86 -91.32 4.23
N THR A 11 -25.78 -91.71 3.35
CA THR A 11 -25.47 -91.86 1.91
C THR A 11 -25.39 -90.50 1.22
N ILE A 12 -26.18 -89.53 1.68
CA ILE A 12 -26.10 -88.14 1.21
C ILE A 12 -24.77 -87.51 1.63
N LEU A 13 -24.37 -87.70 2.90
CA LEU A 13 -23.10 -87.19 3.41
C LEU A 13 -21.91 -87.79 2.64
N LEU A 14 -21.95 -89.10 2.36
CA LEU A 14 -20.88 -89.78 1.62
C LEU A 14 -20.80 -89.30 0.16
N ALA A 15 -21.93 -89.04 -0.49
CA ALA A 15 -21.97 -88.44 -1.83
C ALA A 15 -21.38 -87.01 -1.85
N ILE A 16 -21.71 -86.18 -0.85
CA ILE A 16 -21.16 -84.82 -0.73
C ILE A 16 -19.65 -84.86 -0.52
N VAL A 17 -19.16 -85.74 0.35
CA VAL A 17 -17.72 -85.90 0.60
C VAL A 17 -17.00 -86.32 -0.68
N MET A 18 -17.55 -87.26 -1.44
CA MET A 18 -16.95 -87.74 -2.69
C MET A 18 -16.86 -86.62 -3.74
N ILE A 19 -17.92 -85.82 -3.89
CA ILE A 19 -17.93 -84.66 -4.79
C ILE A 19 -16.91 -83.61 -4.35
N ALA A 20 -16.86 -83.30 -3.06
CA ALA A 20 -15.91 -82.31 -2.53
C ALA A 20 -14.45 -82.75 -2.76
N VAL A 21 -14.14 -84.02 -2.49
CA VAL A 21 -12.79 -84.57 -2.70
C VAL A 21 -12.43 -84.55 -4.19
N SER A 22 -13.34 -84.97 -5.07
CA SER A 22 -13.12 -84.90 -6.53
C SER A 22 -12.85 -83.47 -7.00
N PHE A 23 -13.61 -82.49 -6.52
CA PHE A 23 -13.45 -81.08 -6.90
C PHE A 23 -12.11 -80.50 -6.43
N PHE A 24 -11.70 -80.78 -5.20
CA PHE A 24 -10.42 -80.31 -4.68
C PHE A 24 -9.22 -80.93 -5.39
N ILE A 25 -9.28 -82.22 -5.74
CA ILE A 25 -8.23 -82.87 -6.51
C ILE A 25 -8.14 -82.23 -7.91
N SER A 26 -9.28 -81.99 -8.56
CA SER A 26 -9.30 -81.37 -9.89
C SER A 26 -8.71 -79.95 -9.88
N LEU A 27 -9.04 -79.13 -8.88
CA LEU A 27 -8.44 -77.81 -8.70
C LEU A 27 -6.92 -77.87 -8.48
N LYS A 28 -6.45 -78.81 -7.66
CA LYS A 28 -5.03 -79.00 -7.40
C LYS A 28 -4.27 -79.44 -8.65
N VAL A 29 -4.85 -80.32 -9.45
CA VAL A 29 -4.27 -80.76 -10.73
C VAL A 29 -4.24 -79.61 -11.72
N MET A 30 -5.30 -78.80 -11.81
CA MET A 30 -5.36 -77.65 -12.71
C MET A 30 -4.34 -76.57 -12.33
N ASP A 31 -4.16 -76.33 -11.03
CA ASP A 31 -3.15 -75.39 -10.52
C ASP A 31 -1.72 -75.90 -10.78
N TRP A 32 -1.50 -77.22 -10.71
CA TRP A 32 -0.20 -77.84 -11.00
C TRP A 32 0.14 -77.90 -12.49
N LEU A 33 -0.85 -78.17 -13.35
CA LEU A 33 -0.68 -78.16 -14.81
C LEU A 33 -0.76 -76.76 -15.43
N SER A 34 -1.25 -75.76 -14.69
CA SER A 34 -1.27 -74.39 -15.18
C SER A 34 0.16 -73.88 -15.36
N PRO A 35 0.56 -73.41 -16.56
CA PRO A 35 1.88 -72.84 -16.76
C PRO A 35 1.99 -71.56 -15.93
N ARG A 36 2.66 -71.64 -14.77
CA ARG A 36 3.05 -70.44 -14.01
C ARG A 36 4.26 -69.80 -14.67
N GLY A 37 4.04 -69.25 -15.86
CA GLY A 37 4.99 -68.35 -16.49
C GLY A 37 4.98 -67.02 -15.74
N SER A 38 6.04 -66.72 -14.99
CA SER A 38 6.32 -65.35 -14.58
C SER A 38 6.70 -64.57 -15.83
N VAL A 39 5.70 -64.07 -16.57
CA VAL A 39 5.95 -63.12 -17.65
C VAL A 39 6.53 -61.87 -16.98
N PRO A 40 7.80 -61.52 -17.22
CA PRO A 40 8.32 -60.26 -16.71
C PRO A 40 7.45 -59.16 -17.30
N ALA A 41 6.85 -58.34 -16.44
CA ALA A 41 6.10 -57.18 -16.89
C ALA A 41 6.99 -56.37 -17.85
N PRO A 42 6.48 -55.96 -19.03
CA PRO A 42 7.29 -55.22 -19.98
C PRO A 42 7.84 -53.98 -19.29
N ALA A 43 9.17 -53.82 -19.33
CA ALA A 43 9.81 -52.63 -18.79
C ALA A 43 9.22 -51.42 -19.54
N LEU A 44 8.42 -50.61 -18.84
CA LEU A 44 7.93 -49.35 -19.36
C LEU A 44 9.16 -48.47 -19.60
N ALA A 45 9.64 -48.45 -20.84
CA ALA A 45 10.70 -47.54 -21.23
C ALA A 45 10.24 -46.12 -20.91
N GLN A 46 11.02 -45.40 -20.10
CA GLN A 46 10.77 -43.99 -19.86
C GLN A 46 10.72 -43.31 -21.22
N LEU A 47 9.57 -42.72 -21.56
CA LEU A 47 9.45 -41.90 -22.75
C LEU A 47 10.60 -40.87 -22.71
N PRO A 48 11.39 -40.73 -23.78
CA PRO A 48 12.44 -39.73 -23.82
C PRO A 48 11.84 -38.37 -23.47
N PRO A 49 12.51 -37.55 -22.65
CA PRO A 49 11.98 -36.26 -22.22
C PRO A 49 11.58 -35.46 -23.45
N LEU A 50 10.34 -34.97 -23.44
CA LEU A 50 9.81 -34.17 -24.53
C LEU A 50 10.83 -33.06 -24.88
N PRO A 51 11.17 -32.88 -26.16
CA PRO A 51 12.06 -31.80 -26.56
C PRO A 51 11.49 -30.46 -26.06
N ALA A 52 12.36 -29.58 -25.59
CA ALA A 52 11.95 -28.28 -25.05
C ALA A 52 11.02 -27.58 -26.05
N ALA A 53 9.80 -27.24 -25.62
CA ALA A 53 8.80 -26.64 -26.48
C ALA A 53 9.38 -25.37 -27.12
N PRO A 54 9.52 -25.30 -28.46
CA PRO A 54 10.29 -24.25 -29.12
C PRO A 54 9.55 -22.91 -29.21
N ARG A 55 8.38 -22.78 -28.58
CA ARG A 55 7.46 -21.66 -28.77
C ARG A 55 7.18 -20.98 -27.45
N SER A 56 7.57 -19.71 -27.34
CA SER A 56 7.07 -18.83 -26.29
C SER A 56 5.57 -18.61 -26.50
N SER A 57 4.74 -19.10 -25.58
CA SER A 57 3.32 -18.75 -25.54
C SER A 57 3.18 -17.33 -25.00
N VAL A 58 2.46 -16.47 -25.73
CA VAL A 58 2.17 -15.10 -25.31
C VAL A 58 0.65 -14.95 -25.14
N ILE A 59 0.22 -14.40 -24.01
CA ILE A 59 -1.19 -14.06 -23.76
C ILE A 59 -1.31 -12.54 -23.68
N LEU A 60 -2.20 -11.97 -24.47
CA LEU A 60 -2.59 -10.56 -24.39
C LEU A 60 -3.82 -10.46 -23.49
N ALA A 61 -3.64 -9.93 -22.28
CA ALA A 61 -4.72 -9.72 -21.32
C ALA A 61 -4.97 -8.22 -21.13
N ARG A 62 -6.23 -7.78 -21.25
CA ARG A 62 -6.63 -6.41 -20.92
C ARG A 62 -6.83 -6.29 -19.42
N VAL A 63 -6.09 -5.40 -18.78
CA VAL A 63 -6.28 -5.05 -17.37
C VAL A 63 -7.04 -3.73 -17.30
N ALA A 64 -8.18 -3.72 -16.61
CA ALA A 64 -8.95 -2.51 -16.35
C ALA A 64 -9.08 -2.30 -14.84
N ILE A 65 -8.57 -1.17 -14.35
CA ILE A 65 -8.64 -0.78 -12.94
C ILE A 65 -9.55 0.45 -12.86
N PRO A 66 -10.67 0.39 -12.12
CA PRO A 66 -11.54 1.55 -11.98
C PRO A 66 -10.84 2.64 -11.16
N ILE A 67 -10.95 3.89 -11.63
CA ILE A 67 -10.34 5.06 -10.97
C ILE A 67 -10.87 5.22 -9.53
N SER A 68 -12.12 4.84 -9.27
CA SER A 68 -12.68 4.83 -7.91
C SER A 68 -11.95 3.89 -6.97
N ALA A 69 -11.53 2.70 -7.42
CA ALA A 69 -10.77 1.78 -6.56
C ALA A 69 -9.39 2.36 -6.21
N ILE A 70 -8.77 3.09 -7.14
CA ILE A 70 -7.50 3.79 -6.89
C ILE A 70 -7.70 4.91 -5.87
N ARG A 71 -8.75 5.73 -6.05
CA ARG A 71 -9.14 6.78 -5.11
C ARG A 71 -9.34 6.20 -3.71
N ASP A 72 -10.16 5.17 -3.58
CA ASP A 72 -10.53 4.58 -2.29
C ASP A 72 -9.35 3.86 -1.62
N ALA A 73 -8.40 3.33 -2.41
CA ALA A 73 -7.14 2.81 -1.89
C ALA A 73 -6.23 3.94 -1.39
N ALA A 74 -6.08 5.03 -2.16
CA ALA A 74 -5.30 6.20 -1.76
C ALA A 74 -5.90 6.87 -0.51
N ASP A 75 -7.22 7.01 -0.43
CA ASP A 75 -7.91 7.62 0.69
C ASP A 75 -7.77 6.82 2.00
N ARG A 76 -7.63 5.50 1.90
CA ARG A 76 -7.36 4.62 3.06
C ARG A 76 -5.88 4.57 3.42
N GLY A 77 -5.00 4.64 2.42
CA GLY A 77 -3.57 4.50 2.61
C GLY A 77 -2.86 5.78 3.08
N ALA A 78 -3.39 6.96 2.75
CA ALA A 78 -2.77 8.23 3.08
C ALA A 78 -3.16 8.75 4.46
N ALA A 79 -2.19 9.30 5.21
CA ALA A 79 -2.44 9.99 6.47
C ALA A 79 -3.43 11.16 6.26
N ARG A 80 -4.35 11.35 7.22
CA ARG A 80 -5.35 12.44 7.15
C ARG A 80 -4.88 13.73 7.81
N ASN A 81 -4.07 13.62 8.85
CA ASN A 81 -3.60 14.73 9.66
C ASN A 81 -2.07 14.77 9.64
N PHE A 82 -1.53 15.96 9.56
CA PHE A 82 -0.11 16.28 9.52
C PHE A 82 0.15 17.35 10.56
N SER A 83 1.30 17.26 11.22
CA SER A 83 1.71 18.27 12.19
C SER A 83 3.23 18.31 12.24
N GLY A 84 3.77 19.49 12.51
CA GLY A 84 5.20 19.66 12.66
C GLY A 84 5.56 20.97 13.31
N LYS A 85 6.86 21.16 13.51
CA LYS A 85 7.45 22.43 13.90
C LYS A 85 8.27 22.98 12.75
N ALA A 86 8.26 24.30 12.59
CA ALA A 86 9.13 25.00 11.65
C ALA A 86 10.22 25.75 12.42
N ASP A 87 11.39 25.89 11.79
CA ASP A 87 12.50 26.64 12.36
C ASP A 87 12.17 28.14 12.42
N ASN A 88 12.70 28.84 13.43
CA ASN A 88 12.50 30.27 13.62
C ASN A 88 13.29 31.09 12.56
N PRO A 89 12.61 31.75 11.60
CA PRO A 89 13.27 32.45 10.51
C PRO A 89 13.65 33.89 10.84
N VAL A 90 13.20 34.41 11.99
CA VAL A 90 13.47 35.78 12.45
C VAL A 90 14.01 35.76 13.88
N SER A 91 14.99 34.91 14.14
CA SER A 91 15.66 34.77 15.45
C SER A 91 16.26 36.07 16.00
N GLN A 92 16.47 37.07 15.14
CA GLN A 92 16.92 38.42 15.52
C GLN A 92 15.81 39.25 16.17
N ILE A 93 14.54 38.98 15.86
CA ILE A 93 13.35 39.75 16.28
C ILE A 93 12.52 38.94 17.28
N LEU A 94 12.38 37.63 17.06
CA LEU A 94 11.67 36.69 17.93
C LEU A 94 12.69 35.77 18.62
N GLN A 95 12.81 35.88 19.93
CA GLN A 95 13.53 34.93 20.79
C GLN A 95 12.59 33.81 21.24
N ASP A 96 13.13 32.60 21.38
CA ASP A 96 12.40 31.41 21.81
C ASP A 96 11.11 31.15 21.01
N ALA A 97 11.14 31.43 19.70
CA ALA A 97 9.96 31.26 18.86
C ALA A 97 9.68 29.76 18.60
N ASP A 98 8.49 29.31 18.96
CA ASP A 98 7.95 27.98 18.62
C ASP A 98 6.85 28.16 17.56
N ILE A 99 7.13 27.64 16.36
CA ILE A 99 6.25 27.72 15.20
C ILE A 99 5.69 26.32 14.95
N GLY A 100 4.52 26.05 15.55
CA GLY A 100 3.80 24.80 15.36
C GLY A 100 2.82 24.92 14.19
N TRP A 101 2.73 23.89 13.36
CA TRP A 101 1.70 23.81 12.33
C TRP A 101 0.95 22.48 12.40
N THR A 102 -0.33 22.54 12.05
CA THR A 102 -1.20 21.38 11.87
C THR A 102 -1.92 21.54 10.54
N ALA A 103 -2.06 20.45 9.80
CA ALA A 103 -2.81 20.43 8.55
C ALA A 103 -3.60 19.12 8.44
N SER A 104 -4.75 19.18 7.79
CA SER A 104 -5.64 18.07 7.55
C SER A 104 -6.01 18.07 6.08
N ARG A 105 -5.91 16.90 5.45
CA ARG A 105 -6.35 16.72 4.08
C ARG A 105 -7.84 16.39 4.02
N GLY A 106 -8.51 16.87 2.99
CA GLY A 106 -9.87 16.48 2.66
C GLY A 106 -9.94 15.11 1.94
N PRO A 107 -11.11 14.82 1.34
CA PRO A 107 -11.28 13.66 0.47
C PRO A 107 -10.36 13.76 -0.75
N ILE A 108 -9.82 12.61 -1.19
CA ILE A 108 -9.04 12.55 -2.41
C ILE A 108 -9.99 12.43 -3.61
N ALA A 109 -9.84 13.31 -4.58
CA ALA A 109 -10.41 13.16 -5.91
C ALA A 109 -9.39 12.47 -6.82
N ALA A 110 -9.86 11.59 -7.72
CA ALA A 110 -9.01 10.91 -8.69
C ALA A 110 -9.58 11.09 -10.09
N THR A 111 -8.72 11.44 -11.04
CA THR A 111 -9.06 11.56 -12.46
C THR A 111 -7.99 10.88 -13.31
N GLY A 112 -8.38 10.41 -14.49
CA GLY A 112 -7.48 9.75 -15.43
C GLY A 112 -7.68 10.29 -16.84
N GLY A 113 -6.58 10.53 -17.54
CA GLY A 113 -6.60 10.98 -18.93
C GLY A 113 -5.19 11.10 -19.51
N GLN A 114 -5.03 10.89 -20.82
CA GLN A 114 -3.75 11.06 -21.54
C GLN A 114 -2.57 10.33 -20.86
N ASP A 115 -2.80 9.08 -20.44
CA ASP A 115 -1.82 8.24 -19.70
C ASP A 115 -1.35 8.81 -18.36
N VAL A 116 -2.08 9.77 -17.80
CA VAL A 116 -1.85 10.35 -16.47
C VAL A 116 -3.01 10.02 -15.55
N LEU A 117 -2.68 9.51 -14.37
CA LEU A 117 -3.56 9.48 -13.21
C LEU A 117 -3.25 10.71 -12.35
N SER A 118 -4.25 11.51 -12.03
CA SER A 118 -4.14 12.66 -11.13
C SER A 118 -4.98 12.44 -9.88
N LEU A 119 -4.38 12.68 -8.72
CA LEU A 119 -4.99 12.63 -7.41
C LEU A 119 -4.91 14.04 -6.81
N SER A 120 -6.03 14.62 -6.39
CA SER A 120 -6.03 15.92 -5.72
C SER A 120 -6.75 15.87 -4.40
N THR A 121 -6.26 16.63 -3.42
CA THR A 121 -6.91 16.77 -2.12
C THR A 121 -6.73 18.18 -1.59
N PRO A 122 -7.82 18.82 -1.11
CA PRO A 122 -7.70 20.09 -0.41
C PRO A 122 -6.96 19.86 0.91
N LEU A 123 -6.24 20.88 1.35
CA LEU A 123 -5.48 20.92 2.59
C LEU A 123 -5.99 22.10 3.44
N THR A 124 -6.33 21.85 4.69
CA THR A 124 -6.78 22.88 5.64
C THR A 124 -6.06 22.71 6.97
N GLY A 125 -5.61 23.81 7.57
CA GLY A 125 -4.76 23.73 8.74
C GLY A 125 -4.68 25.02 9.54
N LYS A 126 -3.88 24.98 10.60
CA LYS A 126 -3.56 26.14 11.44
C LYS A 126 -2.05 26.20 11.68
N LEU A 127 -1.50 27.39 11.52
CA LEU A 127 -0.18 27.78 12.00
C LEU A 127 -0.36 28.47 13.35
N ASN A 128 0.43 28.09 14.35
CA ASN A 128 0.56 28.80 15.62
C ASN A 128 2.01 29.26 15.78
N VAL A 129 2.20 30.56 15.97
CA VAL A 129 3.49 31.19 16.23
C VAL A 129 3.46 31.71 17.65
N THR A 130 4.30 31.15 18.50
CA THR A 130 4.52 31.65 19.87
C THR A 130 5.97 32.09 20.02
N GLY A 131 6.25 33.06 20.88
CA GLY A 131 7.62 33.50 21.14
C GLY A 131 7.67 34.78 21.97
N SER A 132 8.87 35.32 22.14
CA SER A 132 9.10 36.60 22.83
C SER A 132 9.79 37.60 21.89
N LEU A 133 9.48 38.89 21.99
CA LEU A 133 10.17 39.91 21.20
C LEU A 133 11.58 40.11 21.78
N SER A 134 12.59 40.18 20.90
CA SER A 134 13.96 40.43 21.31
C SER A 134 14.09 41.84 21.89
N SER A 135 15.05 42.01 22.81
CA SER A 135 15.34 43.31 23.44
C SER A 135 15.69 44.42 22.43
N LYS A 136 16.24 44.06 21.26
CA LYS A 136 16.52 44.99 20.16
C LYS A 136 15.26 45.53 19.48
N ALA A 137 14.24 44.70 19.28
CA ALA A 137 12.96 45.12 18.73
C ALA A 137 12.15 45.96 19.74
N THR A 138 12.25 45.62 21.03
CA THR A 138 11.60 46.37 22.11
C THR A 138 12.17 47.79 22.26
N GLY A 139 13.49 47.96 22.09
CA GLY A 139 14.15 49.28 22.11
C GLY A 139 13.70 50.20 20.97
N ALA A 140 13.62 49.69 19.73
CA ALA A 140 13.21 50.49 18.57
C ALA A 140 11.75 50.98 18.64
N VAL A 141 10.85 50.19 19.23
CA VAL A 141 9.46 50.62 19.49
C VAL A 141 9.41 51.67 20.61
N GLY A 142 10.23 51.51 21.66
CA GLY A 142 10.37 52.50 22.72
C GLY A 142 10.87 53.85 22.22
N ASP A 143 11.85 53.86 21.31
CA ASP A 143 12.43 55.08 20.74
C ASP A 143 11.45 55.82 19.80
N ALA A 144 10.67 55.09 19.00
CA ALA A 144 9.67 55.67 18.11
C ALA A 144 8.49 56.29 18.87
N ILE A 145 8.03 55.64 19.95
CA ILE A 145 6.96 56.15 20.82
C ILE A 145 7.46 57.33 21.68
N GLY A 146 8.72 57.27 22.15
CA GLY A 146 9.35 58.34 22.91
C GLY A 146 9.57 59.63 22.11
N SER A 147 9.82 59.50 20.80
CA SER A 147 10.00 60.64 19.87
C SER A 147 8.69 61.35 19.52
N LEU A 148 7.56 60.62 19.44
CA LEU A 148 6.25 61.17 19.07
C LEU A 148 5.44 61.74 20.25
N LEU A 149 5.69 61.28 21.49
CA LEU A 149 4.88 61.65 22.66
C LEU A 149 5.58 62.60 23.64
N GLY A 150 6.83 63.00 23.37
CA GLY A 150 7.61 63.84 24.27
C GLY A 150 8.04 63.10 25.54
N GLY A 151 9.29 63.31 25.95
CA GLY A 151 10.04 62.50 26.92
C GLY A 151 9.46 62.30 28.33
N ASN A 152 8.25 62.77 28.63
CA ASN A 152 7.56 62.57 29.91
C ASN A 152 6.43 61.52 29.89
N VAL A 153 5.87 61.13 28.73
CA VAL A 153 4.83 60.07 28.67
C VAL A 153 5.44 58.67 28.61
N ALA A 154 6.68 58.55 28.12
CA ALA A 154 7.42 57.28 28.06
C ALA A 154 7.67 56.63 29.43
N LYS A 155 7.71 57.41 30.53
CA LYS A 155 7.86 56.89 31.90
C LYS A 155 6.57 56.30 32.48
N GLN A 156 5.40 56.73 31.98
CA GLN A 156 4.10 56.31 32.51
C GLN A 156 3.50 55.13 31.71
N ILE A 157 3.97 54.90 30.48
CA ILE A 157 3.69 53.68 29.67
C ILE A 157 4.84 52.66 29.85
N GLY A 158 5.50 52.64 31.01
CA GLY A 158 6.61 51.74 31.34
C GLY A 158 6.22 50.27 31.60
N SER A 159 5.02 49.83 31.18
CA SER A 159 4.50 48.51 31.57
C SER A 159 3.86 47.68 30.46
N VAL A 160 3.77 48.16 29.21
CA VAL A 160 3.34 47.30 28.10
C VAL A 160 4.53 46.46 27.63
N ASN A 161 4.93 45.56 28.51
CA ASN A 161 5.95 44.57 28.29
C ASN A 161 5.33 43.49 27.38
N ILE A 162 5.41 43.67 26.06
CA ILE A 162 4.98 42.64 25.11
C ILE A 162 6.03 41.52 25.13
N LYS A 163 6.10 40.81 26.25
CA LYS A 163 7.06 39.72 26.53
C LYS A 163 6.71 38.43 25.82
N ALA A 164 5.43 38.25 25.50
CA ALA A 164 4.93 37.03 24.89
C ALA A 164 4.03 37.39 23.72
N PHE A 165 4.32 36.77 22.59
CA PHE A 165 3.57 36.84 21.36
C PHE A 165 2.92 35.48 21.10
N ASN A 166 1.65 35.50 20.72
CA ASN A 166 0.92 34.32 20.25
C ASN A 166 0.03 34.77 19.09
N ALA A 167 0.30 34.28 17.89
CA ALA A 167 -0.58 34.45 16.74
C ALA A 167 -0.88 33.13 16.08
N SER A 168 -2.06 33.07 15.48
CA SER A 168 -2.49 31.94 14.66
C SER A 168 -2.86 32.38 13.25
N ALA A 169 -2.58 31.54 12.27
CA ALA A 169 -2.95 31.71 10.87
C ALA A 169 -3.71 30.48 10.40
N GLU A 170 -4.66 30.68 9.50
CA GLU A 170 -5.28 29.57 8.77
C GLU A 170 -4.39 29.17 7.59
N ILE A 171 -4.25 27.86 7.35
CA ILE A 171 -3.57 27.31 6.18
C ILE A 171 -4.66 26.76 5.26
N LYS A 172 -4.73 27.26 4.02
CA LYS A 172 -5.56 26.69 2.96
C LYS A 172 -4.69 26.34 1.77
N GLY A 173 -4.87 25.16 1.21
CA GLY A 173 -4.09 24.72 0.06
C GLY A 173 -4.72 23.55 -0.66
N ASN A 174 -4.01 23.07 -1.68
CA ASN A 174 -4.36 21.88 -2.44
C ASN A 174 -3.07 21.11 -2.76
N ILE A 175 -3.14 19.79 -2.67
CA ILE A 175 -2.06 18.89 -3.08
C ILE A 175 -2.53 18.16 -4.33
N THR A 176 -1.70 18.17 -5.36
CA THR A 176 -1.93 17.39 -6.59
C THR A 176 -0.77 16.42 -6.78
N VAL A 177 -1.09 15.13 -6.89
CA VAL A 177 -0.16 14.05 -7.21
C VAL A 177 -0.49 13.52 -8.60
N THR A 178 0.51 13.35 -9.44
CA THR A 178 0.36 12.77 -10.79
C THR A 178 1.18 11.50 -10.90
N SER A 179 0.68 10.54 -11.67
CA SER A 179 1.31 9.25 -11.93
C SER A 179 1.20 8.92 -13.42
N ARG A 180 2.31 8.49 -14.02
CA ARG A 180 2.37 7.94 -15.39
C ARG A 180 2.84 6.49 -15.35
N PRO A 181 2.01 5.56 -14.88
CA PRO A 181 2.47 4.21 -14.59
C PRO A 181 2.96 3.51 -15.86
N LYS A 182 4.08 2.81 -15.77
CA LYS A 182 4.63 1.94 -16.82
C LYS A 182 4.88 0.55 -16.27
N LEU A 183 4.58 -0.47 -17.06
CA LEU A 183 4.93 -1.85 -16.72
C LEU A 183 6.29 -2.18 -17.33
N ALA A 184 7.28 -2.37 -16.49
CA ALA A 184 8.62 -2.79 -16.87
C ALA A 184 8.70 -4.33 -17.03
N ALA A 185 9.88 -4.81 -17.42
CA ALA A 185 10.17 -6.24 -17.47
C ALA A 185 9.94 -6.92 -16.11
N ALA A 186 9.74 -8.24 -16.14
CA ALA A 186 9.48 -9.06 -14.95
C ALA A 186 8.26 -8.61 -14.11
N TRP A 187 7.27 -7.95 -14.73
CA TRP A 187 6.03 -7.49 -14.09
C TRP A 187 6.23 -6.41 -13.02
N HIS A 188 7.32 -5.64 -13.09
CA HIS A 188 7.53 -4.51 -12.20
C HIS A 188 6.72 -3.28 -12.63
N LEU A 189 6.02 -2.67 -11.67
CA LEU A 189 5.28 -1.43 -11.90
C LEU A 189 6.14 -0.22 -11.57
N GLU A 190 6.40 0.63 -12.57
CA GLU A 190 7.01 1.94 -12.39
C GLU A 190 5.93 2.99 -12.25
N PRO A 191 5.70 3.57 -11.06
CA PRO A 191 4.57 4.46 -10.84
C PRO A 191 4.76 5.88 -11.42
N ASN A 192 6.01 6.30 -11.66
CA ASN A 192 6.38 7.63 -12.17
C ASN A 192 5.58 8.76 -11.51
N LEU A 193 5.73 8.86 -10.19
CA LEU A 193 5.00 9.81 -9.36
C LEU A 193 5.67 11.19 -9.39
N GLY A 194 4.85 12.24 -9.39
CA GLY A 194 5.27 13.61 -9.10
C GLY A 194 4.18 14.33 -8.32
N ALA A 195 4.53 15.35 -7.55
CA ALA A 195 3.53 16.16 -6.85
C ALA A 195 3.84 17.63 -6.80
N GLN A 196 2.77 18.37 -6.57
CA GLN A 196 2.77 19.80 -6.44
C GLN A 196 1.87 20.18 -5.26
N VAL A 197 2.38 21.08 -4.42
CA VAL A 197 1.65 21.68 -3.32
C VAL A 197 1.41 23.14 -3.64
N THR A 198 0.15 23.56 -3.55
CA THR A 198 -0.26 24.96 -3.66
C THR A 198 -0.82 25.39 -2.32
N VAL A 199 -0.24 26.41 -1.71
CA VAL A 199 -0.72 27.01 -0.44
C VAL A 199 -1.20 28.43 -0.78
N GLY A 200 -2.36 28.81 -0.27
CA GLY A 200 -2.92 30.15 -0.45
C GLY A 200 -2.14 31.21 0.32
N ASP A 201 -2.16 32.44 -0.18
CA ASP A 201 -1.45 33.59 0.38
C ASP A 201 -2.11 34.11 1.66
N THR A 202 -2.01 33.38 2.75
CA THR A 202 -2.33 33.90 4.09
C THR A 202 -1.10 34.58 4.66
N SER A 203 -1.15 35.90 4.83
CA SER A 203 -0.09 36.65 5.53
C SER A 203 -0.53 36.95 6.96
N VAL A 204 0.38 36.81 7.93
CA VAL A 204 0.14 37.22 9.32
C VAL A 204 1.02 38.44 9.60
N SER A 205 0.42 39.55 10.03
CA SER A 205 1.17 40.71 10.51
C SER A 205 1.52 40.53 11.98
N VAL A 206 2.81 40.47 12.30
CA VAL A 206 3.33 40.36 13.68
C VAL A 206 4.05 41.65 14.02
N ALA A 207 3.49 42.46 14.93
CA ALA A 207 4.10 43.70 15.43
C ALA A 207 4.63 44.65 14.31
N GLY A 208 3.88 44.81 13.22
CA GLY A 208 4.28 45.64 12.07
C GLY A 208 5.19 44.95 11.04
N ALA A 209 5.76 43.78 11.35
CA ALA A 209 6.45 42.93 10.40
C ALA A 209 5.46 41.98 9.70
N ARG A 210 5.39 42.03 8.36
CA ARG A 210 4.64 41.04 7.57
C ARG A 210 5.37 39.70 7.61
N VAL A 211 4.78 38.70 8.24
CA VAL A 211 5.23 37.31 8.18
C VAL A 211 4.50 36.63 7.04
N ASN A 212 5.23 36.34 5.96
CA ASN A 212 4.71 35.63 4.80
C ASN A 212 4.68 34.12 5.11
N VAL A 213 3.53 33.61 5.57
CA VAL A 213 3.34 32.21 5.98
C VAL A 213 3.71 31.19 4.87
N PRO A 214 3.38 31.43 3.58
CA PRO A 214 3.85 30.60 2.48
C PRO A 214 5.37 30.43 2.41
N ALA A 215 6.15 31.48 2.68
CA ALA A 215 7.61 31.43 2.56
C ALA A 215 8.27 30.52 3.61
N GLN A 216 7.58 30.25 4.73
CA GLN A 216 8.16 29.50 5.86
C GLN A 216 7.65 28.07 5.94
N ILE A 217 6.37 27.83 5.65
CA ILE A 217 5.77 26.51 5.80
C ILE A 217 5.83 25.69 4.50
N LYS A 218 5.76 26.35 3.34
CA LYS A 218 5.76 25.65 2.06
C LYS A 218 6.97 24.71 1.91
N PRO A 219 8.21 25.09 2.26
CA PRO A 219 9.35 24.16 2.18
C PRO A 219 9.19 22.90 3.06
N VAL A 220 8.58 23.04 4.24
CA VAL A 220 8.34 21.92 5.18
C VAL A 220 7.24 20.99 4.65
N ILE A 221 6.15 21.56 4.13
CA ILE A 221 5.07 20.76 3.52
C ILE A 221 5.57 20.08 2.24
N ASP A 222 6.29 20.80 1.38
CA ASP A 222 6.87 20.25 0.15
C ASP A 222 7.78 19.06 0.46
N ARG A 223 8.66 19.18 1.47
CA ARG A 223 9.54 18.09 1.89
C ARG A 223 8.77 16.90 2.43
N THR A 224 7.79 17.14 3.30
CA THR A 224 6.92 16.08 3.86
C THR A 224 6.19 15.34 2.73
N VAL A 225 5.61 16.06 1.77
CA VAL A 225 4.91 15.47 0.63
C VAL A 225 5.87 14.69 -0.29
N ALA A 226 7.08 15.21 -0.50
CA ALA A 226 8.10 14.53 -1.29
C ALA A 226 8.54 13.20 -0.65
N ASP A 227 8.74 13.18 0.67
CA ASP A 227 9.14 11.99 1.42
C ASP A 227 8.04 10.91 1.37
N GLU A 228 6.77 11.30 1.57
CA GLU A 228 5.60 10.39 1.46
C GLU A 228 5.47 9.79 0.05
N ILE A 229 5.70 10.59 -0.99
CA ILE A 229 5.62 10.12 -2.38
C ILE A 229 6.79 9.21 -2.74
N ALA A 230 7.99 9.53 -2.25
CA ALA A 230 9.15 8.67 -2.43
C ALA A 230 8.93 7.31 -1.77
N ALA A 231 8.40 7.29 -0.54
CA ALA A 231 8.05 6.06 0.18
C ALA A 231 6.96 5.26 -0.56
N ALA A 232 5.89 5.93 -1.01
CA ALA A 232 4.83 5.29 -1.80
C ALA A 232 5.37 4.72 -3.13
N GLY A 233 6.21 5.48 -3.84
CA GLY A 233 6.83 5.05 -5.09
C GLY A 233 7.74 3.85 -4.91
N ALA A 234 8.56 3.84 -3.86
CA ALA A 234 9.41 2.70 -3.52
C ALA A 234 8.59 1.46 -3.16
N ARG A 235 7.52 1.62 -2.37
CA ARG A 235 6.61 0.52 -2.02
C ARG A 235 5.96 -0.10 -3.25
N ILE A 236 5.44 0.72 -4.18
CA ILE A 236 4.81 0.22 -5.41
C ILE A 236 5.82 -0.51 -6.29
N ARG A 237 7.02 0.06 -6.46
CA ARG A 237 8.08 -0.54 -7.29
C ARG A 237 8.54 -1.90 -6.75
N ASN A 238 8.64 -2.01 -5.43
CA ASN A 238 9.17 -3.19 -4.76
C ASN A 238 8.09 -4.21 -4.39
N ASP A 239 6.81 -3.99 -4.73
CA ASP A 239 5.74 -4.96 -4.44
C ASP A 239 5.70 -6.08 -5.50
N PRO A 240 6.01 -7.34 -5.14
CA PRO A 240 5.98 -8.45 -6.08
C PRO A 240 4.59 -9.09 -6.19
N SER A 241 3.54 -8.47 -5.64
CA SER A 241 2.16 -8.99 -5.69
C SER A 241 1.68 -9.23 -7.13
N LEU A 242 1.95 -8.29 -8.04
CA LEU A 242 1.56 -8.41 -9.45
C LEU A 242 2.24 -9.60 -10.12
N GLU A 243 3.56 -9.72 -9.97
CA GLU A 243 4.35 -10.83 -10.50
C GLU A 243 3.88 -12.18 -9.95
N ARG A 244 3.74 -12.30 -8.62
CA ARG A 244 3.30 -13.54 -7.97
C ARG A 244 1.92 -13.96 -8.45
N ASN A 245 0.98 -13.02 -8.50
CA ASN A 245 -0.37 -13.31 -8.98
C ASN A 245 -0.37 -13.71 -10.46
N ALA A 246 0.40 -13.02 -11.31
CA ALA A 246 0.56 -13.37 -12.71
C ALA A 246 1.13 -14.79 -12.89
N ARG A 247 2.16 -15.16 -12.12
CA ARG A 247 2.74 -16.52 -12.14
C ARG A 247 1.73 -17.59 -11.72
N VAL A 248 0.92 -17.31 -10.68
CA VAL A 248 -0.13 -18.23 -10.24
C VAL A 248 -1.18 -18.43 -11.32
N GLN A 249 -1.62 -17.37 -12.00
CA GLN A 249 -2.59 -17.49 -13.09
C GLN A 249 -1.99 -18.20 -14.31
N TRP A 250 -0.73 -17.92 -14.64
CA TRP A 250 -0.01 -18.61 -15.70
C TRP A 250 0.09 -20.11 -15.44
N ALA A 251 0.47 -20.51 -14.22
CA ALA A 251 0.55 -21.91 -13.84
C ALA A 251 -0.81 -22.63 -13.90
N LYS A 252 -1.92 -21.91 -13.66
CA LYS A 252 -3.27 -22.47 -13.85
C LYS A 252 -3.60 -22.65 -15.32
N ALA A 253 -3.28 -21.66 -16.16
CA ALA A 253 -3.53 -21.71 -17.60
C ALA A 253 -2.71 -22.78 -18.32
N CYS A 254 -1.48 -23.07 -17.88
CA CYS A 254 -0.65 -24.13 -18.49
C CYS A 254 -0.96 -25.55 -18.00
N ARG A 255 -1.85 -25.71 -17.01
CA ARG A 255 -2.31 -27.03 -16.53
C ARG A 255 -3.58 -27.50 -17.24
N SER A 256 -4.22 -26.63 -18.02
CA SER A 256 -5.32 -26.98 -18.95
C SER A 256 -4.77 -27.22 -20.35
#